data_AF-R5PYI8-F1
#
_entry.id   AF-R5PYI8-F1
#
_cell.length_a   1.000
_cell.length_b   1.000
_cell.length_c   1.000
_cell.angle_alpha   90.00
_cell.angle_beta   90.00
_cell.angle_gamma   90.00
#
_symmetry.space_group_name_H-M   'P 1'
#
loop_
_entity.id
_entity.type
_entity.pdbx_description
1 polymer ?
#
loop_
_entity_poly.entity_id
_entity_poly.type
_entity_poly.pdbx_seq_one_letter_code
_entity_poly.pdbx_strand_id
1 'polypeptide(L)'
;MLRSGVLDNPNGGRYVVTVSRVANLSKAPLDTEEAVRRIQANLAVGKKVRVVLADNAAVSPEINVSARITQRTAYVRSGKRIEYYLHLTLTEIKSGIVLGENVTPILKRRRK
;
A
#
# COMPACT_ATOMS: atom_id res chain seq x y z
N MET A 1 2.09 0.47 10.01
CA MET A 1 1.77 0.74 8.59
C MET A 1 1.69 2.25 8.45
N LEU A 2 2.49 2.83 7.54
CA LEU A 2 2.76 4.27 7.35
C LEU A 2 3.25 4.98 8.63
N ARG A 3 4.57 5.22 8.72
CA ARG A 3 5.08 6.16 9.73
C ARG A 3 4.78 7.58 9.27
N SER A 4 4.26 8.37 10.20
CA SER A 4 4.33 9.84 10.23
C SER A 4 3.37 10.59 9.30
N GLY A 5 2.51 11.42 9.88
CA GLY A 5 2.08 12.77 9.44
C GLY A 5 1.43 12.98 8.07
N VAL A 6 1.78 12.20 7.05
CA VAL A 6 1.45 12.45 5.63
C VAL A 6 -0.05 12.34 5.35
N LEU A 7 -0.78 11.60 6.18
CA LEU A 7 -2.23 11.47 6.09
C LEU A 7 -2.97 12.37 7.08
N ASP A 8 -2.25 13.21 7.83
CA ASP A 8 -2.84 14.18 8.75
C ASP A 8 -3.12 15.46 7.95
N ASN A 9 -4.37 15.67 7.59
CA ASN A 9 -4.76 16.87 6.86
C ASN A 9 -4.65 18.08 7.79
N PRO A 10 -3.84 19.10 7.45
CA PRO A 10 -3.67 20.28 8.30
C PRO A 10 -4.96 21.09 8.48
N ASN A 11 -5.95 20.91 7.59
CA ASN A 11 -7.25 21.56 7.66
C ASN A 11 -8.27 20.79 8.53
N GLY A 12 -7.86 19.70 9.21
CA GLY A 12 -8.70 18.92 10.13
C GLY A 12 -9.69 17.95 9.47
N GLY A 13 -9.73 17.87 8.13
CA GLY A 13 -10.55 16.93 7.37
C GLY A 13 -9.90 15.57 7.12
N ARG A 14 -10.64 14.61 6.53
CA ARG A 14 -10.05 13.35 6.04
C ARG A 14 -9.69 13.52 4.57
N TYR A 15 -8.46 13.17 4.18
CA TYR A 15 -8.12 13.07 2.75
C TYR A 15 -9.00 12.03 2.06
N VAL A 16 -9.47 12.34 0.85
CA VAL A 16 -10.08 11.34 -0.02
C VAL A 16 -8.96 10.59 -0.74
N VAL A 17 -8.90 9.29 -0.54
CA VAL A 17 -7.81 8.44 -1.02
C VAL A 17 -8.37 7.35 -1.91
N THR A 18 -7.71 7.12 -3.05
CA THR A 18 -7.93 5.92 -3.86
C THR A 18 -6.72 4.99 -3.75
N VAL A 19 -6.97 3.69 -3.83
CA VAL A 19 -5.91 2.68 -3.91
C VAL A 19 -5.92 2.13 -5.33
N SER A 20 -4.83 2.39 -6.05
CA SER A 20 -4.60 1.88 -7.39
C SER A 20 -4.05 0.45 -7.36
N ARG A 21 -3.64 -0.06 -8.53
CA ARG A 21 -3.11 -1.41 -8.71
C ARG A 21 -1.88 -1.71 -7.84
N VAL A 22 -1.78 -2.97 -7.42
CA VAL A 22 -0.58 -3.53 -6.80
C VAL A 22 0.21 -4.29 -7.86
N ALA A 23 1.45 -3.90 -8.12
CA ALA A 23 2.33 -4.64 -9.03
C ALA A 23 3.02 -5.80 -8.29
N ASN A 24 2.91 -7.03 -8.80
CA ASN A 24 3.66 -8.18 -8.28
C ASN A 24 4.97 -8.36 -9.04
N LEU A 25 6.10 -8.02 -8.40
CA LEU A 25 7.45 -8.20 -8.93
C LEU A 25 8.15 -9.41 -8.30
N SER A 26 7.41 -10.28 -7.63
CA SER A 26 7.92 -11.52 -7.06
C SER A 26 7.82 -12.69 -8.03
N LYS A 27 8.52 -13.78 -7.74
CA LYS A 27 8.40 -15.02 -8.52
C LYS A 27 7.14 -15.83 -8.18
N ALA A 28 6.46 -15.50 -7.08
CA ALA A 28 5.29 -16.22 -6.62
C ALA A 28 4.01 -15.60 -7.20
N PRO A 29 2.98 -16.40 -7.52
CA PRO A 29 1.67 -15.90 -7.89
C PRO A 29 0.96 -15.39 -6.63
N LEU A 30 1.21 -14.13 -6.27
CA LEU A 30 0.55 -13.46 -5.17
C LEU A 30 -0.73 -12.80 -5.68
N ASP A 31 -1.80 -12.95 -4.92
CA ASP A 31 -3.07 -12.30 -5.19
C ASP A 31 -2.96 -10.79 -4.92
N THR A 32 -2.89 -10.01 -6.00
CA THR A 32 -2.75 -8.56 -5.95
C THR A 32 -4.07 -7.86 -5.63
N GLU A 33 -5.21 -8.47 -5.97
CA GLU A 33 -6.53 -7.93 -5.65
C GLU A 33 -6.80 -8.01 -4.15
N GLU A 34 -6.45 -9.14 -3.54
CA GLU A 34 -6.48 -9.29 -2.08
C GLU A 34 -5.52 -8.29 -1.40
N ALA A 35 -4.37 -8.00 -2.01
CA ALA A 35 -3.46 -6.97 -1.49
C ALA A 35 -4.09 -5.56 -1.55
N VAL A 36 -4.75 -5.19 -2.65
CA VAL A 36 -5.50 -3.92 -2.78
C VAL A 36 -6.56 -3.83 -1.68
N ARG A 37 -7.39 -4.87 -1.53
CA ARG A 37 -8.45 -4.91 -0.51
C ARG A 37 -7.91 -4.76 0.90
N ARG A 38 -6.78 -5.40 1.21
CA ARG A 38 -6.11 -5.26 2.52
C ARG A 38 -5.58 -3.84 2.74
N ILE A 39 -5.03 -3.19 1.72
CA ILE A 39 -4.57 -1.80 1.84
C ILE A 39 -5.77 -0.89 2.11
N GLN A 40 -6.85 -1.03 1.33
CA GLN A 40 -8.09 -0.27 1.51
C GLN A 40 -8.67 -0.46 2.93
N ALA A 41 -8.76 -1.70 3.41
CA ALA A 41 -9.25 -2.01 4.75
C ALA A 41 -8.38 -1.36 5.85
N ASN A 42 -7.05 -1.47 5.74
CA ASN A 42 -6.14 -0.87 6.73
C ASN A 42 -6.21 0.67 6.74
N LEU A 43 -6.36 1.29 5.58
CA LEU A 43 -6.54 2.75 5.48
C LEU A 43 -7.88 3.19 6.07
N ALA A 44 -8.96 2.44 5.82
CA ALA A 44 -10.28 2.72 6.39
C ALA A 44 -10.32 2.60 7.92
N VAL A 45 -9.66 1.57 8.47
CA VAL A 45 -9.57 1.35 9.94
C VAL A 45 -8.85 2.51 10.63
N GLY A 46 -7.86 3.13 9.98
CA GLY A 46 -7.13 4.26 10.54
C GLY A 46 -7.98 5.51 10.80
N LYS A 47 -9.19 5.61 10.22
CA LYS A 47 -10.13 6.76 10.32
C LYS A 47 -9.53 8.14 9.95
N LYS A 48 -8.28 8.20 9.48
CA LYS A 48 -7.61 9.41 9.01
C LYS A 48 -8.01 9.81 7.59
N VAL A 49 -8.45 8.84 6.81
CA VAL A 49 -8.74 9.01 5.38
C VAL A 49 -10.11 8.45 5.03
N ARG A 50 -10.71 8.96 3.95
CA ARG A 50 -11.88 8.37 3.31
C ARG A 50 -11.41 7.62 2.08
N VAL A 51 -11.48 6.30 2.12
CA VAL A 51 -11.14 5.46 0.96
C VAL A 51 -12.32 5.47 -0.02
N VAL A 52 -12.04 5.74 -1.29
CA VAL A 52 -13.02 5.68 -2.39
C VAL A 52 -12.50 4.77 -3.51
N LEU A 53 -13.42 4.28 -4.33
CA LEU A 53 -13.07 3.60 -5.56
C LEU A 53 -12.55 4.62 -6.58
N ALA A 54 -11.60 4.22 -7.41
CA ALA A 54 -11.03 5.08 -8.45
C ALA A 54 -12.09 5.64 -9.41
N ASP A 55 -13.13 4.85 -9.71
CA ASP A 55 -14.19 5.21 -10.67
C ASP A 55 -15.41 5.88 -10.00
N ASN A 56 -15.29 6.33 -8.75
CA ASN A 56 -16.40 6.97 -8.05
C ASN A 56 -16.58 8.43 -8.52
N ALA A 57 -17.53 8.65 -9.44
CA ALA A 57 -17.81 9.97 -10.01
C ALA A 57 -18.32 11.01 -8.98
N ALA A 58 -18.84 10.59 -7.84
CA ALA A 58 -19.39 11.50 -6.84
C ALA A 58 -18.31 12.13 -5.93
N VAL A 59 -17.14 11.50 -5.81
CA VAL A 59 -16.07 11.99 -4.93
C VAL A 59 -14.72 11.80 -5.61
N SER A 60 -14.09 12.92 -6.00
CA SER A 60 -12.76 12.90 -6.59
C SER A 60 -11.70 12.61 -5.52
N PRO A 61 -10.80 11.63 -5.72
CA PRO A 61 -9.69 11.38 -4.82
C PRO A 61 -8.64 12.48 -4.92
N GLU A 62 -8.02 12.80 -3.78
CA GLU A 62 -6.94 13.78 -3.66
C GLU A 62 -5.57 13.11 -3.69
N ILE A 63 -5.48 11.89 -3.15
CA ILE A 63 -4.26 11.09 -3.05
C ILE A 63 -4.48 9.74 -3.72
N ASN A 64 -3.53 9.35 -4.56
CA ASN A 64 -3.41 8.01 -5.09
C ASN A 64 -2.40 7.21 -4.26
N VAL A 65 -2.81 6.05 -3.76
CA VAL A 65 -1.92 5.06 -3.16
C VAL A 65 -1.63 4.00 -4.20
N SER A 66 -0.36 3.84 -4.55
CA SER A 66 0.11 2.75 -5.39
C SER A 66 0.99 1.81 -4.60
N ALA A 67 1.11 0.57 -5.07
CA ALA A 67 1.91 -0.42 -4.37
C ALA A 67 2.67 -1.35 -5.31
N ARG A 68 3.80 -1.86 -4.83
CA ARG A 68 4.54 -2.94 -5.48
C ARG A 68 4.97 -3.98 -4.43
N ILE A 69 4.86 -5.25 -4.79
CA ILE A 69 5.35 -6.37 -3.99
C ILE A 69 6.69 -6.80 -4.55
N THR A 70 7.72 -6.80 -3.71
CA THR A 70 9.05 -7.32 -4.06
C THR A 70 9.38 -8.55 -3.25
N GLN A 71 10.31 -9.36 -3.76
CA GLN A 71 10.83 -10.53 -3.08
C GLN A 71 12.29 -10.32 -2.70
N ARG A 72 12.66 -10.72 -1.48
CA ARG A 72 14.05 -10.88 -1.06
C ARG A 72 14.30 -12.34 -0.74
N THR A 73 15.37 -12.90 -1.30
CA THR A 73 15.83 -14.25 -0.96
C THR A 73 17.12 -14.11 -0.16
N ALA A 74 17.14 -14.62 1.06
CA ALA A 74 18.33 -14.70 1.90
C ALA A 74 18.74 -16.18 2.05
N TYR A 75 20.04 -16.44 1.88
CA TYR A 75 20.62 -17.75 2.15
C TYR A 75 21.09 -17.75 3.60
N VAL A 76 20.48 -18.60 4.43
CA VAL A 76 20.82 -18.75 5.85
C VAL A 76 21.34 -20.17 6.10
N ARG A 77 21.98 -20.39 7.25
CA ARG A 77 22.59 -21.68 7.59
C ARG A 77 21.59 -22.86 7.56
N SER A 78 20.30 -22.58 7.78
CA SER A 78 19.20 -23.56 7.74
C SER A 78 18.47 -23.64 6.39
N GLY A 79 18.98 -23.02 5.32
CA GLY A 79 18.39 -23.06 3.97
C GLY A 79 18.05 -21.69 3.39
N LYS A 80 17.03 -21.64 2.51
CA LYS A 80 16.59 -20.41 1.84
C LYS A 80 15.44 -19.76 2.60
N ARG A 81 15.57 -18.48 2.92
CA ARG A 81 14.47 -17.66 3.45
C ARG A 81 13.98 -16.72 2.35
N ILE A 82 12.70 -16.83 2.01
CA ILE A 82 12.04 -15.96 1.02
C ILE A 82 11.11 -15.02 1.77
N GLU A 83 11.36 -13.72 1.64
CA GLU A 83 10.59 -12.64 2.26
C GLU A 83 9.93 -11.80 1.19
N TYR A 84 8.72 -11.32 1.47
CA TYR A 84 7.97 -10.45 0.58
C TYR A 84 7.76 -9.10 1.24
N TYR A 85 7.92 -8.03 0.48
CA TYR A 85 7.81 -6.65 0.95
C TYR A 85 6.78 -5.91 0.12
N LEU A 86 5.84 -5.24 0.78
CA LEU A 86 4.91 -4.32 0.18
C LEU A 86 5.47 -2.91 0.30
N HIS A 87 5.79 -2.31 -0.84
CA HIS A 87 6.19 -0.91 -0.94
C HIS A 87 4.96 -0.11 -1.32
N LEU A 88 4.62 0.89 -0.52
CA LEU A 88 3.52 1.82 -0.72
C LEU A 88 4.10 3.18 -1.11
N THR A 89 3.50 3.82 -2.10
CA THR A 89 3.82 5.19 -2.52
C THR A 89 2.52 6.00 -2.52
N LEU A 90 2.54 7.13 -1.81
CA LEU A 90 1.43 8.08 -1.71
C LEU A 90 1.75 9.26 -2.62
N THR A 91 0.88 9.53 -3.58
CA THR A 91 1.06 10.60 -4.56
C THR A 91 -0.15 11.53 -4.55
N GLU A 92 0.07 12.83 -4.46
CA GLU A 92 -0.99 13.81 -4.64
C GLU A 92 -1.41 13.84 -6.12
N ILE A 93 -2.71 13.71 -6.38
CA ILE A 93 -3.23 13.57 -7.75
C ILE A 93 -3.11 14.87 -8.54
N LYS A 94 -3.30 16.02 -7.88
CA LYS A 94 -3.26 17.33 -8.56
C LYS A 94 -1.87 17.71 -9.06
N SER A 95 -0.84 17.43 -8.26
CA SER A 95 0.54 17.85 -8.54
C SER A 95 1.43 16.73 -9.08
N GLY A 96 1.05 15.46 -8.83
CA GLY A 96 1.91 14.30 -9.12
C GLY A 96 3.05 14.12 -8.11
N ILE A 97 3.12 14.92 -7.05
CA ILE A 97 4.19 14.87 -6.05
C ILE A 97 4.03 13.63 -5.15
N VAL A 98 5.14 12.93 -4.90
CA VAL A 98 5.19 11.87 -3.90
C VAL A 98 5.21 12.48 -2.50
N LEU A 99 4.12 12.28 -1.76
CA LEU A 99 3.96 12.77 -0.39
C LEU A 99 4.67 11.88 0.63
N GLY A 100 4.86 10.61 0.31
CA GLY A 100 5.56 9.69 1.18
C GLY A 100 5.60 8.26 0.64
N GLU A 101 6.53 7.50 1.20
CA GLU A 101 6.70 6.09 0.89
C GLU A 101 6.79 5.28 2.18
N ASN A 102 6.36 4.02 2.12
CA ASN A 102 6.49 3.11 3.24
C ASN A 102 6.65 1.68 2.79
N VAL A 103 7.56 0.97 3.44
CA VAL A 103 7.84 -0.45 3.15
C VAL A 103 7.39 -1.27 4.34
N THR A 104 6.52 -2.25 4.09
CA THR A 104 6.03 -3.16 5.13
C THR A 104 6.30 -4.60 4.73
N PRO A 105 6.96 -5.42 5.57
CA PRO A 105 7.10 -6.84 5.29
C PRO A 105 5.72 -7.50 5.31
N ILE A 106 5.39 -8.24 4.25
CA ILE A 106 4.22 -9.09 4.19
C ILE A 106 4.69 -10.53 4.44
N LEU A 107 4.68 -10.96 5.70
CA LEU A 107 5.09 -12.31 6.05
C LEU A 107 4.09 -13.32 5.50
N LYS A 108 4.42 -13.93 4.36
CA LYS A 108 3.85 -15.22 3.98
C LYS A 108 4.69 -16.32 4.62
N ARG A 109 4.28 -16.78 5.80
CA ARG A 109 4.90 -17.95 6.45
C ARG A 109 4.52 -19.21 5.69
N ARG A 110 5.22 -19.52 4.60
CA ARG A 110 5.24 -20.90 4.08
C ARG A 110 6.08 -21.71 5.07
N ARG A 111 5.44 -22.36 6.04
CA ARG A 111 6.02 -23.55 6.66
C ARG A 111 6.09 -24.58 5.52
N LYS A 112 7.29 -25.02 5.18
CA LYS A 112 7.48 -26.32 4.53
C LYS A 112 7.97 -27.25 5.62
#